data_AF-A0A4R4T8U3-F1
#
_entry.id   AF-A0A4R4T8U3-F1
#
_cell.length_a   1.000
_cell.length_b   1.000
_cell.length_c   1.000
_cell.angle_alpha   90.00
_cell.angle_beta   90.00
_cell.angle_gamma   90.00
#
_symmetry.space_group_name_H-M   'P 1'
#
loop_
_entity.id
_entity.type
_entity.pdbx_description
1 polymer ?
#
loop_
_entity_poly.entity_id
_entity_poly.type
_entity_poly.pdbx_seq_one_letter_code
_entity_poly.pdbx_strand_id
1 'polypeptide(L)'
;MNAHRLDQETVERLLDDPVVDLRNGPQPLVRLLAAVRAAPRPAELRGEGAAMRAFRGAYAGTPAPTDPPSGGCLGWTAGEATPTEW
;
A
#
# COMPACT_ATOMS: atom_id res chain seq x y z
N MET A 1 4.54 -9.61 -26.89
CA MET A 1 5.60 -9.83 -25.87
C MET A 1 5.04 -10.79 -24.83
N ASN A 2 5.16 -12.10 -25.07
CA ASN A 2 4.85 -13.08 -24.02
C ASN A 2 6.08 -13.11 -23.11
N ALA A 3 6.13 -12.22 -22.14
CA ALA A 3 7.11 -12.33 -21.08
C ALA A 3 6.95 -13.71 -20.45
N HIS A 4 8.05 -14.46 -20.31
CA HIS A 4 8.07 -15.74 -19.62
C HIS A 4 7.55 -15.54 -18.20
N ARG A 5 6.24 -15.72 -18.02
CA ARG A 5 5.58 -15.61 -16.73
C ARG A 5 5.88 -16.88 -15.97
N LEU A 6 6.41 -16.75 -14.77
CA LEU A 6 6.59 -17.89 -13.87
C LEU A 6 5.22 -18.46 -13.55
N ASP A 7 5.12 -19.79 -13.57
CA ASP A 7 3.93 -20.48 -13.11
C ASP A 7 3.74 -20.28 -11.60
N GLN A 8 2.49 -20.38 -11.16
CA GLN A 8 2.10 -20.10 -9.79
C GLN A 8 2.82 -21.03 -8.79
N GLU A 9 2.97 -22.30 -9.12
CA GLU A 9 3.65 -23.30 -8.27
C GLU A 9 5.13 -22.93 -8.07
N THR A 10 5.81 -22.50 -9.13
CA THR A 10 7.18 -22.01 -9.06
C THR A 10 7.27 -20.76 -8.18
N VAL A 11 6.32 -19.84 -8.26
CA VAL A 11 6.28 -18.65 -7.40
C VAL A 11 6.11 -19.04 -5.93
N GLU A 12 5.14 -19.89 -5.61
CA GLU A 12 4.88 -20.36 -4.25
C GLU A 12 6.10 -21.06 -3.66
N ARG A 13 6.71 -21.99 -4.40
CA ARG A 13 7.96 -22.64 -3.96
C ARG A 13 9.09 -21.64 -3.71
N LEU A 14 9.23 -20.63 -4.57
CA LEU A 14 10.25 -19.58 -4.42
C LEU A 14 9.94 -18.61 -3.28
N LEU A 15 8.71 -18.51 -2.78
CA LEU A 15 8.34 -17.58 -1.71
C LEU A 15 8.22 -18.27 -0.34
N ASP A 16 7.72 -19.49 -0.31
CA ASP A 16 7.45 -20.24 0.93
C ASP A 16 8.62 -21.10 1.39
N ASP A 17 9.50 -21.57 0.49
CA ASP A 17 10.54 -22.52 0.86
C ASP A 17 11.82 -21.82 1.40
N PRO A 18 12.15 -21.96 2.71
CA PRO A 18 13.40 -21.45 3.26
C PRO A 18 14.63 -22.20 2.73
N VAL A 19 14.44 -23.36 2.07
CA VAL A 19 15.48 -24.29 1.58
C VAL A 19 16.00 -23.94 0.19
N VAL A 20 15.39 -22.99 -0.55
CA VAL A 20 16.13 -22.34 -1.64
C VAL A 20 17.38 -21.75 -1.01
N ASP A 21 18.52 -22.42 -1.19
CA ASP A 21 19.75 -22.05 -0.53
C ASP A 21 20.22 -20.72 -1.10
N LEU A 22 19.70 -19.66 -0.48
CA LEU A 22 19.95 -18.28 -0.82
C LEU A 22 21.45 -17.95 -0.70
N ARG A 23 22.28 -18.86 -0.17
CA ARG A 23 23.73 -18.68 -0.10
C ARG A 23 24.44 -19.13 -1.38
N ASN A 24 23.84 -20.04 -2.15
CA ASN A 24 24.45 -20.67 -3.32
C ASN A 24 23.78 -20.30 -4.66
N GLY A 25 22.69 -19.51 -4.63
CA GLY A 25 22.02 -19.01 -5.83
C GLY A 25 22.67 -17.78 -6.47
N PRO A 26 22.23 -17.38 -7.68
CA PRO A 26 22.65 -16.12 -8.29
C PRO A 26 22.34 -14.93 -7.37
N GLN A 27 23.37 -14.16 -7.02
CA GLN A 27 23.26 -13.05 -6.05
C GLN A 27 22.12 -12.05 -6.32
N PRO A 28 21.80 -11.67 -7.58
CA PRO A 28 20.65 -10.81 -7.85
C PRO A 28 19.31 -11.43 -7.45
N LEU A 29 19.12 -12.73 -7.74
CA LEU A 29 17.90 -13.46 -7.39
C LEU A 29 17.77 -13.63 -5.88
N VAL A 30 18.88 -13.94 -5.21
CA VAL A 30 18.94 -14.06 -3.75
C VAL A 30 18.48 -12.77 -3.07
N ARG A 31 19.02 -11.62 -3.51
CA ARG A 31 18.66 -10.30 -2.97
C ARG A 31 17.20 -9.96 -3.24
N LEU A 32 16.71 -10.29 -4.43
CA LEU A 32 15.31 -10.07 -4.79
C LEU A 32 14.38 -10.89 -3.89
N LEU A 33 14.62 -12.20 -3.75
CA LEU A 33 13.81 -13.08 -2.90
C LEU A 33 13.87 -12.64 -1.43
N ALA A 34 15.03 -12.22 -0.93
CA ALA A 34 15.17 -11.67 0.41
C ALA A 34 14.34 -10.39 0.61
N ALA A 35 14.32 -9.49 -0.38
CA ALA A 35 13.52 -8.27 -0.33
C ALA A 35 12.02 -8.56 -0.37
N VAL A 36 11.58 -9.48 -1.24
CA VAL A 36 10.15 -9.86 -1.35
C VAL A 36 9.67 -10.57 -0.09
N ARG A 37 10.51 -11.39 0.54
CA ARG A 37 10.20 -12.11 1.79
C ARG A 37 10.37 -11.26 3.04
N ALA A 38 10.88 -10.04 2.94
CA ALA A 38 11.13 -9.20 4.09
C ALA A 38 9.81 -8.83 4.78
N ALA A 39 9.76 -8.96 6.11
CA ALA A 39 8.64 -8.46 6.88
C ALA A 39 8.51 -6.92 6.69
N PRO A 40 7.29 -6.39 6.53
CA PRO A 40 7.07 -4.95 6.40
C PRO A 40 7.55 -4.22 7.66
N ARG A 41 8.06 -2.99 7.48
CA ARG A 41 8.51 -2.18 8.61
C ARG A 41 7.29 -1.64 9.37
N PRO A 42 7.32 -1.50 10.71
CA PRO A 42 6.19 -0.98 11.47
C PRO A 42 5.67 0.39 11.01
N ALA A 43 6.55 1.23 10.46
CA ALA A 43 6.19 2.54 9.92
C ALA A 43 5.40 2.44 8.60
N GLU A 44 5.63 1.40 7.78
CA GLU A 44 4.92 1.16 6.52
C GLU A 44 3.48 0.72 6.77
N LEU A 45 3.22 0.06 7.91
CA LEU A 45 1.88 -0.36 8.34
C LEU A 45 1.10 0.73 9.09
N ARG A 46 1.66 1.95 9.21
CA ARG A 46 0.99 3.03 9.93
C ARG A 46 -0.34 3.38 9.24
N GLY A 47 -1.44 3.24 9.96
CA GLY A 47 -2.78 3.55 9.46
C GLY A 47 -3.53 2.37 8.87
N GLU A 48 -2.89 1.20 8.67
CA GLU A 48 -3.52 -0.01 8.14
C GLU A 48 -4.78 -0.39 8.94
N GLY A 49 -4.68 -0.45 10.28
CA GLY A 49 -5.82 -0.78 11.13
C GLY A 49 -6.97 0.23 11.03
N ALA A 50 -6.67 1.51 10.81
CA ALA A 50 -7.70 2.53 10.61
C ALA A 50 -8.39 2.35 9.24
N ALA A 51 -7.60 2.12 8.19
CA ALA A 51 -8.10 1.83 6.86
C ALA A 51 -8.98 0.57 6.83
N MET A 52 -8.55 -0.53 7.48
CA MET A 52 -9.34 -1.75 7.58
C MET A 52 -10.67 -1.55 8.31
N ARG A 53 -10.68 -0.77 9.39
CA ARG A 53 -11.92 -0.45 10.11
C ARG A 53 -12.87 0.38 9.25
N ALA A 54 -12.36 1.39 8.55
CA ALA A 54 -13.17 2.20 7.64
C ALA A 54 -13.75 1.37 6.50
N PHE A 55 -12.93 0.52 5.87
CA PHE A 55 -13.38 -0.41 4.83
C PHE A 55 -14.47 -1.36 5.33
N ARG A 56 -14.27 -2.00 6.48
CA ARG A 56 -15.27 -2.93 7.06
C ARG A 56 -16.56 -2.21 7.43
N GLY A 57 -16.47 -0.98 7.95
CA GLY A 57 -17.62 -0.12 8.19
C GLY A 57 -18.42 0.12 6.91
N ALA A 58 -17.74 0.61 5.86
CA ALA A 58 -18.37 0.85 4.56
C ALA A 58 -18.96 -0.43 3.94
N TYR A 59 -18.26 -1.55 4.02
CA TYR A 59 -18.71 -2.84 3.49
C TYR A 59 -19.94 -3.37 4.25
N ALA A 60 -20.02 -3.13 5.56
CA ALA A 60 -21.17 -3.49 6.38
C ALA A 60 -22.35 -2.50 6.23
N GLY A 61 -22.28 -1.52 5.31
CA GLY A 61 -23.30 -0.49 5.14
C GLY A 61 -23.35 0.53 6.29
N THR A 62 -22.32 0.55 7.14
CA THR A 62 -22.17 1.58 8.17
C THR A 62 -21.44 2.77 7.54
N PRO A 63 -22.04 3.99 7.51
CA PRO A 63 -21.33 5.15 7.01
C PRO A 63 -20.04 5.35 7.83
N ALA A 64 -18.90 5.41 7.13
CA ALA A 64 -17.62 5.64 7.77
C ALA A 64 -17.63 6.99 8.49
N PRO A 65 -17.11 7.09 9.73
CA PRO A 65 -16.94 8.39 10.36
C PRO A 65 -15.97 9.23 9.53
N THR A 66 -16.50 10.26 8.88
CA THR A 66 -15.77 11.31 8.19
C THR A 66 -15.17 12.25 9.23
N ASP A 67 -14.15 11.80 9.97
CA ASP A 67 -13.27 12.74 10.66
C ASP A 67 -12.17 13.14 9.67
N PRO A 68 -12.16 14.41 9.18
CA PRO A 68 -11.03 14.90 8.39
C PRO A 68 -9.78 14.89 9.28
N PRO A 69 -8.56 14.70 8.70
CA PRO A 69 -7.35 14.87 9.47
C PRO A 69 -7.37 16.28 10.07
N SER A 70 -7.39 16.36 11.39
CA SER A 70 -7.21 17.61 12.13
C SER A 70 -5.77 18.09 11.93
N GLY A 71 -5.52 18.66 10.75
CA GLY A 71 -4.33 19.41 10.39
C GLY A 71 -4.82 20.73 9.81
N GLY A 72 -4.67 21.79 10.59
CA GLY A 72 -5.24 23.10 10.29
C GLY A 72 -4.83 23.65 8.93
N CYS A 73 -5.81 24.18 8.20
CA CYS A 73 -5.60 25.24 7.24
C CYS A 73 -6.24 26.52 7.81
N LEU A 74 -5.38 27.43 8.26
CA LEU A 74 -5.72 28.81 8.51
C LEU A 74 -6.29 29.43 7.23
N GLY A 75 -7.44 30.09 7.37
CA GLY A 75 -7.83 31.25 6.55
C GLY A 75 -8.06 30.99 5.05
N TRP A 76 -9.25 30.50 4.71
CA TRP A 76 -9.84 30.86 3.42
C TRP A 76 -11.09 31.71 3.68
N THR A 77 -10.87 33.01 3.85
CA THR A 77 -11.97 33.98 3.79
C THR A 77 -12.42 34.06 2.35
N ALA A 78 -13.69 33.70 2.11
CA ALA A 78 -14.38 33.97 0.87
C ALA A 78 -14.29 35.48 0.57
N GLY A 79 -13.39 35.85 -0.33
CA GLY A 79 -13.36 37.17 -0.94
C GLY A 79 -14.28 37.13 -2.14
N GLU A 80 -15.42 37.81 -2.02
CA GLU A 80 -16.28 38.17 -3.13
C GLU A 80 -15.45 38.83 -4.24
N ALA A 81 -15.46 38.24 -5.44
CA ALA A 81 -15.07 38.91 -6.67
C ALA A 81 -16.34 39.12 -7.50
N THR A 82 -16.83 40.35 -7.50
CA THR A 82 -17.88 40.82 -8.41
C THR A 82 -17.44 40.66 -9.86
N PRO A 83 -18.29 40.16 -10.78
CA PRO A 83 -17.94 40.10 -12.19
C PRO A 83 -18.03 41.51 -12.79
N THR A 84 -16.93 42.00 -13.35
CA THR A 84 -16.94 43.19 -14.23
C THR A 84 -17.16 42.70 -15.65
N GLU A 85 -18.19 43.26 -16.27
CA GLU A 85 -18.64 43.03 -17.64
C GLU A 85 -17.57 43.37 -18.68
N TRP A 86 -17.54 42.62 -19.78
CA TRP A 86 -17.10 43.05 -21.11
C TRP A 86 -18.16 42.63 -22.11
#